data_AF-A0A9W8P807-F1
#
_entry.id   AF-A0A9W8P807-F1
#
_cell.length_a   1.000
_cell.length_b   1.000
_cell.length_c   1.000
_cell.angle_alpha   90.00
_cell.angle_beta   90.00
_cell.angle_gamma   90.00
#
_symmetry.space_group_name_H-M   'P 1'
#
loop_
_entity.id
_entity.type
_entity.pdbx_description
1 polymer ?
#
loop_
_entity_poly.entity_id
_entity_poly.type
_entity_poly.pdbx_seq_one_letter_code
_entity_poly.pdbx_strand_id
1 'polypeptide(L)'
;MKIYLKDAIFHGRTFCCCLPVRFGVISMSFLGILFGGLFSILLWFEVSDTSSSMDPHERTAFILAGIVETLLFIASIVGFIGAIVRKQLFILIYTYFTYVHFIINLAVAGFFLYVVLHFSSTAISKACDDTIKDAGAQGQCTDILSDFRTIYIVVALLVLFIELYGALIATRYIHQIKTEKSTARTSHDISLMPKTNLHNTTPSTAEFNPYEDTEHPRFPSYQAGPSSYVAYNEAPTSEEGYGGGSWTHQQISQDEKTLLRQQEQDDSDVLPRSSSGHGQDRDVKTSAGPPASHEVDPLPQYSPTESSELR
;
A
#
# COMPACT_ATOMS: atom_id res chain seq x y z
N MET A 1 -20.80 -8.57 -9.24
CA MET A 1 -20.75 -7.67 -8.07
C MET A 1 -19.34 -7.40 -7.51
N LYS A 2 -18.36 -8.33 -7.64
CA LYS A 2 -16.97 -8.13 -7.15
C LYS A 2 -16.18 -7.00 -7.84
N ILE A 3 -16.52 -6.62 -9.08
CA ILE A 3 -15.76 -5.63 -9.87
C ILE A 3 -16.12 -4.19 -9.44
N TYR A 4 -17.41 -3.89 -9.30
CA TYR A 4 -17.88 -2.56 -8.87
C TYR A 4 -17.44 -2.15 -7.48
N LEU A 5 -17.26 -3.10 -6.55
CA LEU A 5 -16.78 -2.78 -5.20
C LEU A 5 -15.31 -2.34 -5.25
N LYS A 6 -14.51 -2.95 -6.12
CA LYS A 6 -13.11 -2.58 -6.32
C LYS A 6 -13.04 -1.15 -6.88
N ASP A 7 -13.82 -0.84 -7.91
CA ASP A 7 -13.79 0.50 -8.50
C ASP A 7 -14.34 1.58 -7.55
N ALA A 8 -15.45 1.31 -6.84
CA ALA A 8 -16.00 2.26 -5.87
C ALA A 8 -15.05 2.54 -4.69
N ILE A 9 -14.30 1.53 -4.26
CA ILE A 9 -13.32 1.65 -3.18
C ILE A 9 -12.06 2.35 -3.72
N PHE A 10 -11.52 1.97 -4.87
CA PHE A 10 -10.19 2.42 -5.30
C PHE A 10 -10.16 3.72 -6.14
N HIS A 11 -11.27 4.14 -6.78
CA HIS A 11 -11.26 5.30 -7.70
C HIS A 11 -11.66 6.66 -7.08
N GLY A 12 -12.08 6.71 -5.81
CA GLY A 12 -12.42 7.99 -5.16
C GLY A 12 -11.16 8.83 -4.86
N ARG A 13 -10.99 9.97 -5.54
CA ARG A 13 -9.90 10.94 -5.27
C ARG A 13 -9.99 11.60 -3.89
N THR A 14 -11.13 11.46 -3.20
CA THR A 14 -11.40 12.04 -1.88
C THR A 14 -12.02 10.97 -0.97
N PHE A 15 -11.49 10.78 0.23
CA PHE A 15 -12.12 9.97 1.27
C PHE A 15 -12.97 10.87 2.17
N CYS A 16 -14.12 10.36 2.64
CA CYS A 16 -15.03 10.96 3.63
C CYS A 16 -14.76 12.46 3.89
N CYS A 17 -15.26 13.33 3.00
CA CYS A 17 -15.30 14.78 3.21
C CYS A 17 -13.93 15.50 3.23
N CYS A 18 -13.14 15.37 2.17
CA CYS A 18 -11.93 16.19 1.91
C CYS A 18 -10.67 15.85 2.72
N LEU A 19 -10.67 14.77 3.51
CA LEU A 19 -9.50 14.40 4.31
C LEU A 19 -8.38 13.82 3.41
N PRO A 20 -7.17 14.43 3.39
CA PRO A 20 -6.08 13.90 2.60
C PRO A 20 -5.66 12.52 3.11
N VAL A 21 -5.46 11.57 2.19
CA VAL A 21 -5.04 10.18 2.50
C VAL A 21 -3.80 10.14 3.41
N ARG A 22 -2.94 11.14 3.27
CA ARG A 22 -1.75 11.38 4.12
C ARG A 22 -2.10 11.47 5.60
N PHE A 23 -3.15 12.21 5.95
CA PHE A 23 -3.58 12.35 7.34
C PHE A 23 -4.05 11.03 7.93
N GLY A 24 -4.73 10.19 7.12
CA GLY A 24 -5.16 8.86 7.56
C GLY A 24 -3.99 7.94 7.93
N VAL A 25 -2.91 7.94 7.15
CA VAL A 25 -1.70 7.16 7.49
C VAL A 25 -1.03 7.72 8.75
N ILE A 26 -0.92 9.04 8.88
CA ILE A 26 -0.34 9.70 10.07
C ILE A 26 -1.14 9.34 11.32
N SER A 27 -2.48 9.45 11.28
CA SER A 27 -3.33 9.14 12.43
C SER A 27 -3.28 7.67 12.81
N MET A 28 -3.30 6.76 11.82
CA MET A 28 -3.23 5.32 12.10
C MET A 28 -1.86 4.89 12.63
N SER A 29 -0.77 5.46 12.09
CA SER A 29 0.58 5.21 12.65
C SER A 29 0.71 5.76 14.07
N PHE A 30 0.13 6.93 14.36
CA PHE A 30 0.12 7.47 15.72
C PHE A 30 -0.66 6.59 16.70
N LEU A 31 -1.85 6.12 16.31
CA LEU A 31 -2.62 5.16 17.12
C LEU A 31 -1.84 3.84 17.30
N GLY A 32 -1.17 3.35 16.26
CA GLY A 32 -0.30 2.18 16.33
C GLY A 32 0.89 2.35 17.28
N ILE A 33 1.47 3.56 17.38
CA ILE A 33 2.51 3.86 18.37
C ILE A 33 1.94 3.82 19.79
N LEU A 34 0.76 4.43 20.02
CA LEU A 34 0.14 4.47 21.35
C LEU A 34 -0.28 3.08 21.83
N PHE A 35 -1.04 2.34 21.03
CA PHE A 35 -1.53 1.02 21.39
C PHE A 35 -0.40 -0.01 21.35
N GLY A 36 0.41 -0.01 20.30
CA GLY A 36 1.63 -0.83 20.17
C GLY A 36 2.57 -0.70 21.35
N GLY A 37 2.87 0.54 21.74
CA GLY A 37 3.74 0.82 22.88
C GLY A 37 3.11 0.36 24.20
N LEU A 38 1.83 0.67 24.43
CA LEU A 38 1.13 0.30 25.66
C LEU A 38 1.03 -1.22 25.82
N PHE A 39 0.57 -1.93 24.79
CA PHE A 39 0.43 -3.38 24.84
C PHE A 39 1.78 -4.09 24.92
N SER A 40 2.81 -3.60 24.23
CA SER A 40 4.17 -4.14 24.36
C SER A 40 4.65 -4.06 25.81
N ILE A 41 4.50 -2.90 26.48
CA ILE A 41 4.89 -2.73 27.88
C ILE A 41 4.11 -3.69 28.79
N LEU A 42 2.79 -3.79 28.63
CA LEU A 42 1.95 -4.68 29.44
C LEU A 42 2.33 -6.15 29.27
N LEU A 43 2.57 -6.61 28.04
CA LEU A 43 2.95 -7.99 27.75
C LEU A 43 4.33 -8.33 28.32
N TRP A 44 5.30 -7.43 28.20
CA TRP A 44 6.63 -7.64 28.78
C TRP A 44 6.61 -7.60 30.31
N PHE A 45 5.76 -6.76 30.90
CA PHE A 45 5.54 -6.74 32.34
C PHE A 45 4.99 -8.09 32.84
N GLU A 46 3.94 -8.60 32.19
CA GLU A 46 3.36 -9.91 32.51
C GLU A 46 4.39 -11.05 32.37
N VAL A 47 5.18 -11.04 31.30
CA VAL A 47 6.26 -12.03 31.10
C VAL A 47 7.32 -11.97 32.21
N SER A 48 7.56 -10.78 32.77
CA SER A 48 8.55 -10.58 33.83
C SER A 48 8.05 -11.03 35.20
N ASP A 49 6.80 -10.72 35.54
CA ASP A 49 6.20 -11.03 36.84
C ASP A 49 5.89 -12.52 36.98
N THR A 50 5.34 -13.13 35.93
CA THR A 50 4.83 -14.51 35.95
C THR A 50 5.93 -15.56 35.63
N SER A 51 7.19 -15.19 35.77
CA SER A 51 8.34 -16.01 35.34
C SER A 51 8.53 -17.32 36.12
N SER A 52 7.87 -17.49 37.28
CA SER A 52 8.07 -18.65 38.18
C SER A 52 6.89 -19.61 38.32
N SER A 53 5.66 -19.22 37.96
CA SER A 53 4.45 -20.00 38.23
C SER A 53 3.63 -20.39 36.98
N MET A 54 3.94 -19.84 35.81
CA MET A 54 3.17 -20.10 34.58
C MET A 54 3.59 -21.39 33.89
N ASP A 55 2.62 -22.02 33.23
CA ASP A 55 2.90 -23.13 32.31
C ASP A 55 3.80 -22.65 31.15
N PRO A 56 4.82 -23.42 30.73
CA PRO A 56 5.73 -23.03 29.67
C PRO A 56 5.04 -22.73 28.34
N HIS A 57 3.87 -23.32 28.04
CA HIS A 57 3.14 -23.04 26.81
C HIS A 57 2.51 -21.65 26.82
N GLU A 58 1.90 -21.26 27.94
CA GLU A 58 1.29 -19.93 28.12
C GLU A 58 2.36 -18.84 28.03
N ARG A 59 3.49 -19.05 28.71
CA ARG A 59 4.64 -18.13 28.66
C ARG A 59 5.13 -17.91 27.23
N THR A 60 5.19 -18.98 26.42
CA THR A 60 5.62 -18.89 25.03
C THR A 60 4.65 -18.01 24.21
N ALA A 61 3.35 -18.13 24.45
CA ALA A 61 2.35 -17.29 23.78
C ALA A 61 2.50 -15.80 24.12
N PHE A 62 2.72 -15.45 25.40
CA PHE A 62 2.95 -14.07 25.82
C PHE A 62 4.24 -13.49 25.22
N ILE A 63 5.32 -14.27 25.16
CA ILE A 63 6.57 -13.85 24.52
C ILE A 63 6.36 -13.56 23.03
N LEU A 64 5.66 -14.45 22.31
CA LEU A 64 5.35 -14.25 20.89
C LEU A 64 4.47 -13.02 20.66
N ALA A 65 3.43 -12.83 21.48
CA ALA A 65 2.59 -11.64 21.44
C ALA A 65 3.41 -10.36 21.68
N GLY A 66 4.29 -10.36 22.69
CA GLY A 66 5.16 -9.22 22.99
C GLY A 66 6.10 -8.89 21.84
N ILE A 67 6.65 -9.89 21.15
CA ILE A 67 7.49 -9.68 19.94
C ILE A 67 6.67 -9.07 18.81
N VAL A 68 5.50 -9.62 18.49
CA VAL A 68 4.63 -9.14 17.42
C VAL A 68 4.21 -7.68 17.66
N GLU A 69 3.82 -7.35 18.89
CA GLU A 69 3.40 -5.99 19.26
C GLU A 69 4.58 -5.00 19.23
N THR A 70 5.77 -5.43 19.64
CA THR A 70 6.98 -4.60 19.54
C THR A 70 7.35 -4.33 18.08
N LEU A 71 7.17 -5.32 17.19
CA LEU A 71 7.35 -5.11 15.75
C LEU A 71 6.30 -4.15 15.18
N LEU A 72 5.04 -4.23 15.62
CA LEU A 72 4.00 -3.27 15.25
C LEU A 72 4.37 -1.85 15.69
N PHE A 73 4.87 -1.68 16.91
CA PHE A 73 5.32 -0.40 17.44
C PHE A 73 6.44 0.20 16.57
N ILE A 74 7.47 -0.59 16.26
CA ILE A 74 8.58 -0.16 15.38
C ILE A 74 8.07 0.17 13.97
N ALA A 75 7.23 -0.70 13.39
CA ALA A 75 6.65 -0.48 12.07
C ALA A 75 5.80 0.81 12.04
N SER A 76 5.07 1.11 13.10
CA SER A 76 4.26 2.33 13.24
C SER A 76 5.12 3.59 13.31
N ILE A 77 6.27 3.55 13.98
CA ILE A 77 7.26 4.65 13.94
C ILE A 77 7.77 4.85 12.51
N VAL A 78 8.13 3.77 11.80
CA VAL A 78 8.58 3.84 10.40
C VAL A 78 7.48 4.39 9.49
N GLY A 79 6.23 3.97 9.68
CA GLY A 79 5.06 4.48 8.96
C GLY A 79 4.83 5.96 9.19
N PHE A 80 4.93 6.41 10.45
CA PHE A 80 4.79 7.82 10.84
C PHE A 80 5.88 8.68 10.18
N ILE A 81 7.15 8.27 10.31
CA ILE A 81 8.28 8.96 9.66
C ILE A 81 8.07 8.96 8.15
N GLY A 82 7.73 7.82 7.55
CA GLY A 82 7.49 7.66 6.13
C GLY A 82 6.41 8.58 5.57
N ALA A 83 5.33 8.80 6.33
CA ALA A 83 4.27 9.73 5.98
C ALA A 83 4.75 11.19 6.02
N ILE A 84 5.60 11.57 6.98
CA ILE A 84 6.19 12.91 7.09
C ILE A 84 7.19 13.16 5.95
N VAL A 85 8.17 12.27 5.76
CA VAL A 85 9.24 12.44 4.76
C VAL A 85 8.79 12.16 3.32
N ARG A 86 7.55 11.68 3.13
CA ARG A 86 6.97 11.29 1.84
C ARG A 86 7.82 10.25 1.08
N LYS A 87 8.54 9.39 1.80
CA LYS A 87 9.36 8.33 1.21
C LYS A 87 8.53 7.06 1.04
N GLN A 88 8.26 6.70 -0.22
CA GLN A 88 7.44 5.54 -0.59
C GLN A 88 7.89 4.23 0.05
N LEU A 89 9.21 4.01 0.15
CA LEU A 89 9.75 2.74 0.66
C LEU A 89 9.33 2.49 2.12
N PHE A 90 9.34 3.52 2.96
CA PHE A 90 8.95 3.37 4.38
C PHE A 90 7.47 3.05 4.54
N ILE A 91 6.61 3.68 3.74
CA ILE A 91 5.16 3.41 3.73
C ILE A 91 4.87 2.00 3.20
N LEU A 92 5.64 1.53 2.20
CA LEU A 92 5.51 0.17 1.67
C LEU A 92 5.84 -0.88 2.74
N ILE A 93 6.96 -0.71 3.45
CA ILE A 93 7.37 -1.59 4.54
C ILE A 93 6.29 -1.59 5.63
N TYR A 94 5.85 -0.41 6.08
CA TYR A 94 4.76 -0.28 7.06
C TYR A 94 3.50 -1.03 6.63
N THR A 95 3.05 -0.83 5.38
CA THR A 95 1.83 -1.48 4.86
C THR A 95 1.95 -3.00 4.86
N TYR A 96 3.11 -3.54 4.46
CA TYR A 96 3.36 -4.98 4.48
C TYR A 96 3.28 -5.54 5.92
N PHE A 97 3.94 -4.87 6.87
CA PHE A 97 3.88 -5.26 8.28
C PHE A 97 2.46 -5.19 8.84
N THR A 98 1.69 -4.14 8.57
CA THR A 98 0.31 -4.03 9.02
C THR A 98 -0.57 -5.15 8.45
N TYR A 99 -0.37 -5.57 7.20
CA TYR A 99 -1.09 -6.71 6.64
C TYR A 99 -0.75 -8.03 7.34
N VAL A 100 0.55 -8.31 7.54
CA VAL A 100 0.98 -9.51 8.25
C VAL A 100 0.44 -9.52 9.67
N HIS A 101 0.52 -8.38 10.36
CA HIS A 101 -0.01 -8.19 11.71
C HIS A 101 -1.52 -8.46 11.76
N PHE A 102 -2.29 -7.88 10.83
CA PHE A 102 -3.73 -8.11 10.73
C PHE A 102 -4.08 -9.60 10.56
N ILE A 103 -3.33 -10.35 9.73
CA ILE A 103 -3.58 -11.79 9.55
C ILE A 103 -3.26 -12.58 10.83
N ILE A 104 -2.18 -12.23 11.52
CA ILE A 104 -1.84 -12.84 12.81
C ILE A 104 -2.94 -12.55 13.83
N ASN A 105 -3.36 -11.29 13.98
CA ASN A 105 -4.43 -10.89 14.89
C ASN A 105 -5.77 -11.52 14.53
N LEU A 106 -6.09 -11.69 13.26
CA LEU A 106 -7.28 -12.40 12.82
C LEU A 106 -7.25 -13.88 13.25
N ALA A 107 -6.10 -14.55 13.10
CA ALA A 107 -5.93 -15.94 13.52
C ALA A 107 -6.02 -16.08 15.04
N VAL A 108 -5.36 -15.18 15.78
CA VAL A 108 -5.35 -15.15 17.24
C VAL A 108 -6.75 -14.85 17.79
N ALA A 109 -7.43 -13.82 17.29
CA ALA A 109 -8.79 -13.49 17.67
C ALA A 109 -9.77 -14.62 17.32
N GLY A 110 -9.61 -15.26 16.15
CA GLY A 110 -10.42 -16.41 15.77
C GLY A 110 -10.21 -17.61 16.69
N PHE A 111 -8.97 -17.90 17.07
CA PHE A 111 -8.64 -18.95 18.03
C PHE A 111 -9.20 -18.66 19.42
N PHE A 112 -9.00 -17.46 19.96
CA PHE A 112 -9.56 -17.07 21.25
C PHE A 112 -11.08 -17.06 21.24
N LEU A 113 -11.70 -16.60 20.15
CA LEU A 113 -13.15 -16.69 19.99
C LEU A 113 -13.61 -18.15 20.01
N TYR A 114 -12.92 -19.05 19.32
CA TYR A 114 -13.21 -20.49 19.40
C TYR A 114 -13.10 -21.03 20.84
N VAL A 115 -12.00 -20.71 21.54
CA VAL A 115 -11.78 -21.11 22.93
C VAL A 115 -12.87 -20.57 23.84
N VAL A 116 -13.15 -19.27 23.79
CA VAL A 116 -14.20 -18.62 24.58
C VAL A 116 -15.56 -19.22 24.27
N LEU A 117 -15.91 -19.48 23.01
CA LEU A 117 -17.20 -20.08 22.66
C LEU A 117 -17.34 -21.52 23.15
N HIS A 118 -16.28 -22.33 23.06
CA HIS A 118 -16.35 -23.76 23.37
C HIS A 118 -16.19 -24.06 24.86
N PHE A 119 -15.19 -23.46 25.51
CA PHE A 119 -14.92 -23.66 26.94
C PHE A 119 -15.93 -22.93 27.83
N SER A 120 -16.53 -21.83 27.37
CA SER A 120 -17.51 -21.07 28.17
C SER A 120 -18.69 -21.93 28.64
N SER A 121 -19.16 -22.89 27.85
CA SER A 121 -20.36 -23.63 28.24
C SER A 121 -20.11 -24.66 29.36
N THR A 122 -18.94 -25.30 29.39
CA THR A 122 -18.66 -26.45 30.27
C THR A 122 -17.69 -26.13 31.40
N ALA A 123 -16.74 -25.23 31.16
CA ALA A 123 -15.77 -24.82 32.17
C ALA A 123 -16.35 -23.76 33.10
N ILE A 124 -17.22 -22.86 32.61
CA ILE A 124 -17.81 -21.81 33.46
C ILE A 124 -18.74 -22.41 34.50
N SER A 125 -19.61 -23.33 34.10
CA SER A 125 -20.50 -23.98 35.06
C SER A 125 -19.68 -24.68 36.14
N LYS A 126 -18.65 -25.44 35.76
CA LYS A 126 -17.78 -26.13 36.72
C LYS A 126 -16.95 -25.19 37.60
N ALA A 127 -16.40 -24.11 37.04
CA ALA A 127 -15.61 -23.16 37.80
C ALA A 127 -16.46 -22.35 38.78
N CYS A 128 -17.68 -21.95 38.38
CA CYS A 128 -18.63 -21.30 39.28
C CYS A 128 -19.12 -22.29 40.36
N ASP A 129 -19.40 -23.55 40.00
CA ASP A 129 -19.82 -24.60 40.94
C ASP A 129 -18.73 -24.92 41.98
N ASP A 130 -17.46 -24.98 41.57
CA ASP A 130 -16.34 -25.29 42.47
C ASP A 130 -15.98 -24.11 43.38
N THR A 131 -16.13 -22.87 42.90
CA THR A 131 -15.70 -21.66 43.63
C THR A 131 -16.77 -21.11 44.57
N ILE A 132 -18.05 -21.18 44.18
CA ILE A 132 -19.16 -20.54 44.90
C ILE A 132 -20.18 -21.59 45.35
N LYS A 133 -20.24 -21.82 46.67
CA LYS A 133 -21.21 -22.74 47.29
C LYS A 133 -22.59 -22.12 47.55
N ASP A 134 -22.69 -20.80 47.44
CA ASP A 134 -23.95 -20.07 47.67
C ASP A 134 -24.77 -20.00 46.37
N ALA A 135 -25.97 -20.59 46.41
CA ALA A 135 -26.89 -20.64 45.28
C ALA A 135 -27.30 -19.23 44.79
N GLY A 136 -27.29 -18.22 45.67
CA GLY A 136 -27.58 -16.84 45.29
C GLY A 136 -26.47 -16.18 44.45
N ALA A 137 -25.21 -16.55 44.68
CA ALA A 137 -24.06 -15.96 44.00
C ALA A 137 -23.68 -16.71 42.70
N GLN A 138 -24.15 -17.94 42.52
CA GLN A 138 -23.92 -18.73 41.31
C GLN A 138 -24.51 -18.06 40.05
N GLY A 139 -25.70 -17.46 40.15
CA GLY A 139 -26.31 -16.72 39.03
C GLY A 139 -25.50 -15.49 38.61
N GLN A 140 -24.91 -14.77 39.57
CA GLN A 140 -24.07 -13.61 39.26
C GLN A 140 -22.77 -14.00 38.54
N CYS A 141 -22.21 -15.17 38.89
CA CYS A 141 -21.00 -15.70 38.26
C CYS A 141 -21.21 -15.97 36.75
N THR A 142 -22.33 -16.60 36.40
CA THR A 142 -22.65 -16.90 34.99
C THR A 142 -22.98 -15.66 34.18
N ASP A 143 -23.68 -14.69 34.77
CA ASP A 143 -24.09 -13.46 34.09
C ASP A 143 -22.86 -12.61 33.73
N ILE A 144 -21.95 -12.40 34.68
CA ILE A 144 -20.72 -11.60 34.47
C ILE A 144 -19.86 -12.21 33.35
N LEU A 145 -19.71 -13.54 33.32
CA LEU A 145 -18.89 -14.19 32.29
C LEU A 145 -19.55 -14.15 30.90
N SER A 146 -20.88 -14.23 30.83
CA SER A 146 -21.63 -14.02 29.59
C SER A 146 -21.43 -12.60 29.04
N ASP A 147 -21.42 -11.60 29.95
CA ASP A 147 -21.17 -10.21 29.59
C ASP A 147 -19.75 -10.01 29.05
N PHE A 148 -18.73 -10.55 29.73
CA PHE A 148 -17.34 -10.48 29.27
C PHE A 148 -17.14 -11.09 27.89
N ARG A 149 -17.80 -12.21 27.59
CA ARG A 149 -17.78 -12.83 26.26
C ARG A 149 -18.31 -11.87 25.19
N THR A 150 -19.42 -11.18 25.47
CA THR A 150 -20.01 -10.22 24.54
C THR A 150 -19.08 -9.03 24.31
N ILE A 151 -18.53 -8.47 25.40
CA ILE A 151 -17.58 -7.36 25.35
C ILE A 151 -16.34 -7.75 24.54
N TYR A 152 -15.78 -8.93 24.78
CA TYR A 152 -14.62 -9.44 24.07
C TYR A 152 -14.86 -9.51 22.55
N ILE A 153 -16.00 -10.06 22.12
CA ILE A 153 -16.34 -10.17 20.69
C ILE A 153 -16.43 -8.79 20.04
N VAL A 154 -17.10 -7.84 20.70
CA VAL A 154 -17.27 -6.47 20.17
C VAL A 154 -15.91 -5.77 20.05
N VAL A 155 -15.07 -5.85 21.09
CA VAL A 155 -13.75 -5.23 21.09
C VAL A 155 -12.83 -5.89 20.04
N ALA A 156 -12.81 -7.21 19.95
CA ALA A 156 -11.99 -7.94 18.98
C ALA A 156 -12.37 -7.57 17.54
N LEU A 157 -13.68 -7.52 17.22
CA LEU A 157 -14.13 -7.09 15.90
C LEU A 157 -13.74 -5.63 15.62
N LEU A 158 -13.94 -4.73 16.60
CA LEU A 158 -13.57 -3.32 16.45
C LEU A 158 -12.08 -3.15 16.14
N VAL A 159 -11.20 -3.84 16.86
CA VAL A 159 -9.75 -3.81 16.62
C VAL A 159 -9.42 -4.34 15.22
N LEU A 160 -9.97 -5.49 14.82
CA LEU A 160 -9.74 -6.04 13.47
C LEU A 160 -10.24 -5.11 12.36
N PHE A 161 -11.39 -4.44 12.56
CA PHE A 161 -11.90 -3.47 11.60
C PHE A 161 -10.99 -2.24 11.48
N ILE A 162 -10.48 -1.72 12.61
CA ILE A 162 -9.53 -0.60 12.62
C ILE A 162 -8.23 -0.99 11.91
N GLU A 163 -7.67 -2.17 12.20
CA GLU A 163 -6.44 -2.65 11.54
C GLU A 163 -6.63 -2.83 10.03
N LEU A 164 -7.70 -3.50 9.62
CA LEU A 164 -8.04 -3.67 8.21
C LEU A 164 -8.21 -2.33 7.51
N TYR A 165 -8.91 -1.39 8.14
CA TYR A 165 -9.09 -0.05 7.62
C TYR A 165 -7.76 0.70 7.46
N GLY A 166 -6.84 0.56 8.43
CA GLY A 166 -5.48 1.08 8.37
C GLY A 166 -4.70 0.52 7.19
N ALA A 167 -4.73 -0.80 7.00
CA ALA A 167 -4.07 -1.48 5.87
C ALA A 167 -4.61 -1.00 4.51
N LEU A 168 -5.93 -0.80 4.39
CA LEU A 168 -6.57 -0.29 3.18
C LEU A 168 -6.17 1.16 2.87
N ILE A 169 -6.15 2.03 3.88
CA ILE A 169 -5.69 3.43 3.71
C ILE A 169 -4.24 3.45 3.23
N ALA A 170 -3.37 2.68 3.87
CA ALA A 170 -1.95 2.65 3.54
C ALA A 170 -1.70 2.14 2.11
N THR A 171 -2.46 1.12 1.67
CA THR A 171 -2.42 0.61 0.29
C THR A 171 -2.81 1.67 -0.73
N ARG A 172 -3.91 2.39 -0.48
CA ARG A 172 -4.36 3.48 -1.37
C ARG A 172 -3.35 4.62 -1.41
N TYR A 173 -2.69 4.92 -0.28
CA TYR A 173 -1.63 5.92 -0.25
C TYR A 173 -0.41 5.52 -1.10
N ILE A 174 0.00 4.24 -1.05
CA ILE A 174 1.07 3.74 -1.92
C ILE A 174 0.69 3.88 -3.40
N HIS A 175 -0.56 3.52 -3.74
CA HIS A 175 -1.05 3.66 -5.10
C HIS A 175 -0.99 5.11 -5.57
N GLN A 176 -1.44 6.06 -4.74
CA GLN A 176 -1.37 7.49 -5.04
C GLN A 176 0.07 7.96 -5.30
N ILE A 177 1.03 7.57 -4.45
CA ILE A 177 2.44 7.93 -4.63
C ILE A 177 3.00 7.34 -5.93
N LYS A 178 2.64 6.08 -6.26
CA LYS A 178 3.04 5.44 -7.51
C LYS A 178 2.50 6.19 -8.73
N THR A 179 1.22 6.58 -8.70
CA THR A 179 0.61 7.36 -9.79
C THR A 179 1.24 8.74 -9.92
N GLU A 180 1.46 9.47 -8.81
CA GLU A 180 2.10 10.79 -8.82
C GLU A 180 3.53 10.71 -9.42
N LYS A 181 4.29 9.68 -9.06
CA LYS A 181 5.64 9.46 -9.62
C LYS A 181 5.63 9.07 -11.09
N SER A 182 4.68 8.23 -11.51
CA SER A 182 4.54 7.84 -12.91
C SER A 182 4.18 9.05 -13.77
N THR A 183 3.19 9.86 -13.36
CA THR A 183 2.80 11.08 -14.06
C THR A 183 3.95 12.10 -14.12
N ALA A 184 4.74 12.25 -13.04
CA ALA A 184 5.90 13.13 -13.04
C ALA A 184 6.99 12.70 -14.03
N ARG A 185 7.24 11.39 -14.19
CA ARG A 185 8.20 10.86 -15.17
C ARG A 185 7.71 11.06 -16.60
N THR A 186 6.45 10.71 -16.88
CA THR A 186 5.86 10.91 -18.22
C THR A 186 5.84 12.38 -18.62
N SER A 187 5.60 13.30 -17.69
CA SER A 187 5.64 14.75 -17.97
C SER A 187 7.05 15.23 -18.33
N HIS A 188 8.09 14.61 -17.74
CA HIS A 188 9.48 14.93 -18.07
C HIS A 188 9.85 14.42 -19.46
N ASP A 189 9.41 13.21 -19.84
CA ASP A 189 9.65 12.66 -21.17
C ASP A 189 8.91 13.46 -22.26
N ILE A 190 7.66 13.90 -21.99
CA ILE A 190 6.92 14.79 -22.90
C ILE A 190 7.63 16.13 -23.05
N SER A 191 8.23 16.67 -21.98
CA SER A 191 9.01 17.92 -22.06
C SER A 191 10.31 17.77 -22.87
N LEU A 192 10.84 16.55 -23.00
CA LEU A 192 12.05 16.24 -23.76
C LEU A 192 11.76 15.81 -25.19
N MET A 193 10.49 15.54 -25.56
CA MET A 193 10.14 15.34 -26.95
C MET A 193 10.57 16.59 -27.73
N PRO A 194 11.44 16.45 -28.75
CA PRO A 194 11.86 17.57 -29.56
C PRO A 194 10.60 18.26 -30.04
N LYS A 195 10.52 19.59 -29.88
CA LYS A 195 9.68 20.39 -30.76
C LYS A 195 10.23 20.12 -32.16
N THR A 196 9.80 19.03 -32.79
CA THR A 196 9.94 18.82 -34.21
C THR A 196 9.34 20.07 -34.80
N ASN A 197 10.22 20.88 -35.40
CA ASN A 197 9.85 22.08 -36.11
C ASN A 197 8.70 21.68 -37.03
N LEU A 198 7.48 22.03 -36.64
CA LEU A 198 6.35 22.16 -37.54
C LEU A 198 6.67 23.40 -38.40
N HIS A 199 7.72 23.28 -39.20
CA HIS A 199 8.05 24.17 -40.28
C HIS A 199 7.11 23.83 -41.43
N ASN A 200 6.42 24.86 -41.92
CA ASN A 200 5.70 24.92 -43.19
C ASN A 200 4.36 24.19 -43.30
N THR A 201 3.46 24.41 -42.36
CA THR A 201 2.10 24.75 -42.82
C THR A 201 2.11 26.24 -43.08
N THR A 202 2.15 26.61 -44.35
CA THR A 202 1.97 27.97 -44.86
C THR A 202 0.90 28.68 -44.02
N PRO A 203 1.12 29.92 -43.56
CA PRO A 203 0.07 30.70 -42.93
C PRO A 203 -1.05 30.86 -43.95
N SER A 204 -2.07 30.01 -43.85
CA SER A 204 -3.36 30.33 -44.42
C SER A 204 -3.75 31.64 -43.75
N THR A 205 -3.85 32.69 -44.53
CA THR A 205 -4.32 34.01 -44.15
C THR A 205 -5.82 34.01 -43.81
N ALA A 206 -6.31 32.93 -43.20
CA ALA A 206 -7.59 32.93 -42.55
C ALA A 206 -7.46 33.84 -41.32
N GLU A 207 -7.76 35.11 -41.56
CA GLU A 207 -8.06 36.12 -40.56
C GLU A 207 -8.91 35.48 -39.48
N PHE A 208 -8.43 35.50 -38.24
CA PHE A 208 -9.16 35.01 -37.08
C PHE A 208 -10.47 35.79 -37.01
N ASN A 209 -11.56 35.17 -37.46
CA ASN A 209 -12.89 35.75 -37.44
C ASN A 209 -13.64 35.19 -36.22
N PRO A 210 -13.69 35.93 -35.08
CA PRO A 210 -14.36 35.47 -33.87
C PRO A 210 -15.89 35.34 -34.00
N TYR A 211 -16.46 35.57 -35.19
CA TYR A 211 -17.88 35.44 -35.48
C TYR A 211 -18.23 34.27 -36.43
N GLU A 212 -17.25 33.51 -36.92
CA GLU A 212 -17.50 32.40 -37.86
C GLU A 212 -18.08 31.14 -37.17
N ASP A 213 -18.00 31.04 -35.84
CA ASP A 213 -18.57 29.95 -35.05
C ASP A 213 -20.09 30.07 -34.76
N THR A 214 -20.80 30.97 -35.46
CA THR A 214 -22.25 31.13 -35.28
C THR A 214 -23.11 30.34 -36.28
N GLU A 215 -22.52 29.61 -37.23
CA GLU A 215 -23.31 28.71 -38.07
C GLU A 215 -23.64 27.43 -37.31
N HIS A 216 -24.89 27.38 -36.84
CA HIS A 216 -25.52 26.22 -36.23
C HIS A 216 -25.13 24.92 -36.93
N PRO A 217 -24.86 23.83 -36.18
CA PRO A 217 -24.70 22.51 -36.79
C PRO A 217 -25.96 22.20 -37.59
N ARG A 218 -25.86 22.24 -38.92
CA ARG A 218 -26.82 21.59 -39.80
C ARG A 218 -26.80 20.12 -39.42
N PHE A 219 -27.83 19.69 -38.69
CA PHE A 219 -28.16 18.29 -38.59
C PHE A 219 -28.17 17.71 -40.00
N PRO A 220 -27.37 16.66 -40.29
CA PRO A 220 -27.45 16.00 -41.57
C PRO A 220 -28.87 15.45 -41.71
N SER A 221 -29.61 16.00 -42.68
CA SER A 221 -30.88 15.43 -43.11
C SER A 221 -30.61 14.02 -43.59
N TYR A 222 -31.15 13.02 -42.90
CA TYR A 222 -31.22 11.64 -43.36
C TYR A 222 -32.05 11.60 -44.64
N GLN A 223 -31.39 11.73 -45.78
CA GLN A 223 -31.99 11.42 -47.06
C GLN A 223 -31.89 9.91 -47.24
N ALA A 224 -33.02 9.23 -47.05
CA ALA A 224 -33.18 7.80 -47.29
C ALA A 224 -33.01 7.53 -48.79
N GLY A 225 -31.76 7.32 -49.22
CA GLY A 225 -31.42 6.82 -50.55
C GLY A 225 -31.51 5.29 -50.58
N PRO A 226 -31.86 4.70 -51.75
CA PRO A 226 -32.08 3.27 -51.88
C PRO A 226 -30.78 2.49 -51.65
N SER A 227 -30.90 1.47 -50.80
CA SER A 227 -29.89 0.48 -50.45
C SER A 227 -29.22 -0.11 -51.70
N SER A 228 -27.97 0.28 -51.95
CA SER A 228 -27.02 -0.53 -52.71
C SER A 228 -26.09 -1.20 -51.71
N TYR A 229 -26.33 -2.49 -51.44
CA TYR A 229 -25.35 -3.34 -50.78
C TYR A 229 -24.12 -3.47 -51.68
N VAL A 230 -23.13 -2.61 -51.47
CA VAL A 230 -21.78 -2.83 -51.98
C VAL A 230 -21.11 -3.80 -51.02
N ALA A 231 -20.87 -5.01 -51.48
CA ALA A 231 -20.06 -5.99 -50.78
C ALA A 231 -18.64 -5.43 -50.62
N TYR A 232 -18.28 -5.03 -49.40
CA TYR A 232 -16.90 -4.71 -49.03
C TYR A 232 -16.09 -6.00 -48.97
N ASN A 233 -15.51 -6.39 -50.11
CA ASN A 233 -14.34 -7.24 -50.13
C ASN A 233 -13.12 -6.33 -50.19
N GLU A 234 -12.17 -6.59 -49.29
CA GLU A 234 -10.85 -5.96 -49.13
C GLU A 234 -10.80 -4.67 -48.32
N ALA A 235 -10.32 -4.83 -47.07
CA ALA A 235 -9.80 -3.74 -46.26
C ALA A 235 -8.54 -3.17 -46.94
N PRO A 236 -8.38 -1.82 -46.99
CA PRO A 236 -7.18 -1.21 -47.54
C PRO A 236 -5.94 -1.69 -46.77
N THR A 237 -4.94 -2.18 -47.50
CA THR A 237 -3.73 -2.83 -46.95
C THR A 237 -2.70 -1.86 -46.38
N SER A 238 -2.91 -0.55 -46.55
CA SER A 238 -2.04 0.48 -46.00
C SER A 238 -2.88 1.70 -45.58
N GLU A 239 -2.99 1.94 -44.28
CA GLU A 239 -3.37 3.24 -43.76
C GLU A 239 -2.11 4.09 -43.63
N GLU A 240 -2.14 5.31 -44.15
CA GLU A 240 -1.09 6.30 -43.89
C GLU A 240 -1.25 6.78 -42.45
N GLY A 241 -0.37 6.28 -41.57
CA GLY A 241 -0.34 6.63 -40.17
C GLY A 241 0.06 8.09 -39.95
N TYR A 242 -0.45 8.67 -38.86
CA TYR A 242 -0.16 10.03 -38.39
C TYR A 242 1.37 10.21 -38.21
N GLY A 243 2.05 10.74 -39.22
CA GLY A 243 3.52 10.77 -39.31
C GLY A 243 4.11 10.57 -40.71
N GLY A 244 3.29 10.29 -41.73
CA GLY A 244 3.74 10.26 -43.13
C GLY A 244 4.56 9.03 -43.53
N GLY A 245 4.61 8.01 -42.67
CA GLY A 245 5.14 6.69 -43.00
C GLY A 245 4.00 5.73 -43.37
N SER A 246 4.17 4.94 -44.42
CA SER A 246 3.27 3.82 -44.70
C SER A 246 3.60 2.68 -43.73
N TRP A 247 2.74 2.47 -42.74
CA TRP A 247 2.86 1.36 -41.81
C TRP A 247 1.88 0.27 -42.24
N THR A 248 2.39 -0.94 -42.40
CA THR A 248 1.51 -2.10 -42.56
C THR A 248 1.00 -2.53 -41.19
N HIS A 249 -0.25 -2.98 -41.10
CA HIS A 249 -0.84 -3.50 -39.85
C HIS A 249 0.02 -4.63 -39.24
N GLN A 250 0.73 -5.36 -40.09
CA GLN A 250 1.65 -6.43 -39.70
C GLN A 250 2.91 -5.89 -39.00
N GLN A 251 3.44 -4.74 -39.43
CA GLN A 251 4.57 -4.08 -38.77
C GLN A 251 4.18 -3.56 -37.38
N ILE A 252 3.03 -2.92 -37.26
CA ILE A 252 2.53 -2.41 -35.98
C ILE A 252 2.36 -3.56 -34.99
N SER A 253 1.77 -4.68 -35.43
CA SER A 253 1.58 -5.85 -34.58
C SER A 253 2.92 -6.49 -34.17
N GLN A 254 3.94 -6.46 -35.02
CA GLN A 254 5.26 -6.99 -34.67
C GLN A 254 6.00 -6.08 -33.69
N ASP A 255 5.96 -4.77 -33.87
CA ASP A 255 6.59 -3.79 -32.97
C ASP A 255 5.93 -3.77 -31.60
N GLU A 256 4.60 -3.84 -31.53
CA GLU A 256 3.89 -3.92 -30.25
C GLU A 256 4.22 -5.24 -29.52
N LYS A 257 4.38 -6.33 -30.26
CA LYS A 257 4.77 -7.64 -29.71
C LYS A 257 6.21 -7.68 -29.20
N THR A 258 7.15 -6.98 -29.83
CA THR A 258 8.53 -6.87 -29.31
C THR A 258 8.59 -6.01 -28.06
N LEU A 259 7.84 -4.91 -28.01
CA LEU A 259 7.74 -4.07 -26.80
C LEU A 259 7.17 -4.84 -25.60
N LEU A 260 6.12 -5.63 -25.82
CA LEU A 260 5.53 -6.47 -24.75
C LEU A 260 6.52 -7.52 -24.22
N ARG A 261 7.31 -8.15 -25.10
CA ARG A 261 8.35 -9.09 -24.67
C ARG A 261 9.45 -8.42 -23.87
N GLN A 262 9.84 -7.21 -24.26
CA GLN A 262 10.86 -6.44 -23.56
C GLN A 262 10.37 -6.02 -22.17
N GLN A 263 9.11 -5.62 -22.07
CA GLN A 263 8.47 -5.31 -20.79
C GLN A 263 8.34 -6.55 -19.89
N GLU A 264 7.96 -7.72 -20.41
CA GLU A 264 7.95 -8.97 -19.64
C GLU A 264 9.35 -9.33 -19.13
N GLN A 265 10.38 -9.07 -19.92
CA GLN A 265 11.77 -9.37 -19.55
C GLN A 265 12.27 -8.40 -18.45
N ASP A 266 11.98 -7.10 -18.57
CA ASP A 266 12.30 -6.12 -17.54
C ASP A 266 11.54 -6.40 -16.22
N ASP A 267 10.26 -6.78 -16.28
CA ASP A 267 9.47 -7.14 -15.09
C ASP A 267 9.99 -8.44 -14.44
N SER A 268 10.56 -9.35 -15.23
CA SER A 268 11.19 -10.59 -14.74
C SER A 268 12.51 -10.32 -14.01
N ASP A 269 13.29 -9.34 -14.47
CA ASP A 269 14.59 -8.98 -13.88
C ASP A 269 14.45 -8.12 -12.61
N VAL A 270 13.29 -7.47 -12.39
CA VAL A 270 12.99 -6.66 -11.19
C VAL A 270 12.51 -7.51 -10.00
N LEU A 271 12.19 -8.79 -10.20
CA LEU A 271 11.93 -9.69 -9.08
C LEU A 271 13.26 -10.06 -8.38
N PRO A 272 13.45 -9.71 -7.09
CA PRO A 272 14.69 -10.04 -6.41
C PRO A 272 14.83 -11.56 -6.35
N ARG A 273 15.87 -12.06 -7.02
CA ARG A 273 16.34 -13.44 -6.95
C ARG A 273 16.48 -13.83 -5.49
N SER A 274 15.48 -14.54 -4.98
CA SER A 274 15.51 -15.15 -3.64
C SER A 274 16.73 -16.07 -3.59
N SER A 275 17.80 -15.61 -2.94
CA SER A 275 19.02 -16.37 -2.75
C SER A 275 18.73 -17.53 -1.80
N SER A 276 18.31 -18.68 -2.33
CA SER A 276 18.49 -19.94 -1.62
C SER A 276 19.98 -20.24 -1.63
N GLY A 277 20.64 -20.00 -0.51
CA GLY A 277 22.02 -20.39 -0.31
C GLY A 277 22.15 -21.91 -0.23
N HIS A 278 23.04 -22.47 -1.05
CA HIS A 278 23.93 -23.54 -0.62
C HIS A 278 25.06 -23.73 -1.64
N GLY A 279 26.29 -23.76 -1.16
CA GLY A 279 27.46 -24.14 -1.96
C GLY A 279 28.70 -23.32 -1.64
N GLN A 280 29.35 -23.69 -0.54
CA GLN A 280 30.79 -23.60 -0.32
C GLN A 280 31.62 -23.20 -1.55
N ASP A 281 32.33 -22.08 -1.47
CA ASP A 281 33.70 -22.07 -1.96
C ASP A 281 34.60 -21.19 -1.09
N ARG A 282 35.79 -21.73 -0.86
CA ARG A 282 36.82 -21.22 0.03
C ARG A 282 37.64 -20.17 -0.72
N ASP A 283 37.60 -18.92 -0.27
CA ASP A 283 38.58 -17.94 -0.70
C ASP A 283 39.72 -17.79 0.32
N VAL A 284 40.89 -18.18 -0.17
CA VAL A 284 42.20 -18.07 0.46
C VAL A 284 42.55 -16.59 0.62
N LYS A 285 42.73 -16.22 1.89
CA LYS A 285 43.30 -14.96 2.34
C LYS A 285 44.68 -14.73 1.71
N THR A 286 44.76 -13.85 0.71
CA THR A 286 46.04 -13.29 0.27
C THR A 286 46.28 -11.94 0.93
N SER A 287 47.34 -11.91 1.73
CA SER A 287 47.86 -10.75 2.44
C SER A 287 48.64 -9.85 1.47
N ALA A 288 47.98 -8.91 0.82
CA ALA A 288 48.67 -7.79 0.17
C ALA A 288 47.71 -6.60 0.08
N GLY A 289 47.77 -5.72 1.08
CA GLY A 289 47.05 -4.45 1.05
C GLY A 289 47.72 -3.47 0.07
N PRO A 290 46.96 -2.68 -0.69
CA PRO A 290 47.50 -1.57 -1.47
C PRO A 290 47.91 -0.40 -0.54
N PRO A 291 48.94 0.37 -0.90
CA PRO A 291 49.41 1.49 -0.09
C PRO A 291 48.35 2.60 -0.03
N ALA A 292 48.07 3.05 1.20
CA ALA A 292 47.21 4.17 1.48
C ALA A 292 47.93 5.50 1.18
N SER A 293 47.43 6.24 0.20
CA SER A 293 47.65 7.68 0.09
C SER A 293 46.42 8.30 -0.56
N HIS A 294 45.42 8.61 0.26
CA HIS A 294 44.37 9.55 -0.13
C HIS A 294 44.44 10.74 0.82
N GLU A 295 44.92 11.83 0.23
CA GLU A 295 44.85 13.20 0.72
C GLU A 295 43.41 13.53 1.11
N VAL A 296 43.20 13.89 2.37
CA VAL A 296 41.91 14.27 2.92
C VAL A 296 41.65 15.71 2.50
N ASP A 297 40.75 15.88 1.53
CA ASP A 297 40.25 17.18 1.10
C ASP A 297 39.44 17.80 2.26
N PRO A 298 39.81 18.98 2.80
CA PRO A 298 39.12 19.56 3.94
C PRO A 298 37.72 20.04 3.53
N LEU A 299 36.71 19.48 4.20
CA LEU A 299 35.31 19.90 4.09
C LEU A 299 35.15 21.42 4.30
N PRO A 300 34.26 22.09 3.53
CA PRO A 300 33.98 23.50 3.71
C PRO A 300 33.39 23.77 5.10
N GLN A 301 34.11 24.58 5.88
CA GLN A 301 33.61 25.14 7.14
C GLN A 301 32.50 26.15 6.83
N TYR A 302 31.26 25.80 7.18
CA TYR A 302 30.17 26.76 7.24
C TYR A 302 30.26 27.51 8.57
N SER A 303 30.59 28.80 8.50
CA SER A 303 30.51 29.73 9.62
C SER A 303 29.04 29.97 9.99
N PRO A 304 28.63 29.74 11.25
CA PRO A 304 27.29 30.09 11.69
C PRO A 304 27.14 31.62 11.68
N THR A 305 26.17 32.10 10.92
CA THR A 305 25.77 33.51 10.92
C THR A 305 25.02 33.78 12.22
N GLU A 306 25.66 34.58 13.06
CA GLU A 306 25.13 35.14 14.29
C GLU A 306 23.88 35.97 13.94
N SER A 307 22.68 35.47 14.31
CA SER A 307 21.44 36.23 14.20
C SER A 307 21.18 36.89 15.55
N SER A 308 21.74 38.09 15.68
CA SER A 308 21.42 39.05 16.71
C SER A 308 20.00 39.61 16.48
N GLU A 309 19.30 39.83 17.60
CA GLU A 309 18.17 40.76 17.75
C GLU A 309 16.86 40.46 17.00
N LEU A 310 15.84 40.11 17.78
CA LEU A 310 14.69 41.02 17.90
C LEU A 310 14.02 40.86 19.26
N ARG A 311 13.95 42.02 19.92
CA ARG A 311 13.33 42.36 21.20
C ARG A 311 11.82 42.33 21.11
#